data_AF-A0AAD9P3X9-F1
#
_entry.id   AF-A0AAD9P3X9-F1
#
_cell.length_a   1.000
_cell.length_b   1.000
_cell.length_c   1.000
_cell.angle_alpha   90.00
_cell.angle_beta   90.00
_cell.angle_gamma   90.00
#
_symmetry.space_group_name_H-M   'P 1'
#
loop_
_entity.id
_entity.type
_entity.pdbx_description
1 polymer ?
#
loop_
_entity_poly.entity_id
_entity_poly.type
_entity_poly.pdbx_seq_one_letter_code
_entity_poly.pdbx_strand_id
1 'polypeptide(L)'
;MPPNTYFTLFNEKHKDLHHLVKDQIVCGPAIIFHWYDEKDVTKIREIECGEVAQPCRSIVGYDANALYLWALMQDMPTGWFTRRREQNGFRSESAQLYGQMAAEWLTWEASRTGHAFRHQLNGREKRIGQLHVDG
;
A
#
# COMPACT_ATOMS: atom_id res chain seq x y z
N MET A 1 -17.91 -13.84 17.79
CA MET A 1 -17.94 -13.85 16.32
C MET A 1 -18.63 -15.13 15.86
N PRO A 2 -19.30 -15.13 14.70
CA PRO A 2 -19.83 -16.34 14.12
C PRO A 2 -18.72 -17.39 13.91
N PRO A 3 -19.05 -18.70 13.97
CA PRO A 3 -18.13 -19.72 13.52
C PRO A 3 -17.88 -19.55 12.01
N ASN A 4 -16.64 -19.78 11.55
CA ASN A 4 -16.19 -19.68 10.15
C ASN A 4 -15.84 -18.25 9.65
N THR A 5 -15.59 -17.32 10.56
CA THR A 5 -15.16 -15.96 10.24
C THR A 5 -13.63 -15.83 10.36
N TYR A 6 -12.93 -15.43 9.29
CA TYR A 6 -11.45 -15.36 9.26
C TYR A 6 -10.92 -14.03 8.68
N PHE A 7 -9.75 -13.59 9.15
CA PHE A 7 -9.01 -12.49 8.52
C PHE A 7 -8.39 -12.99 7.22
N THR A 8 -8.41 -12.13 6.20
CA THR A 8 -7.64 -12.39 4.98
C THR A 8 -6.15 -12.29 5.29
N LEU A 9 -5.47 -13.42 5.35
CA LEU A 9 -4.03 -13.51 5.57
C LEU A 9 -3.38 -14.33 4.45
N PHE A 10 -2.09 -14.11 4.18
CA PHE A 10 -1.32 -15.01 3.32
C PHE A 10 -1.17 -16.37 4.01
N ASN A 11 -1.88 -17.39 3.51
CA ASN A 11 -1.77 -18.77 3.99
C ASN A 11 -0.54 -19.46 3.37
N GLU A 12 -0.23 -20.69 3.80
CA GLU A 12 0.95 -21.42 3.31
C GLU A 12 0.94 -21.60 1.78
N LYS A 13 -0.24 -21.78 1.16
CA LYS A 13 -0.41 -21.88 -0.29
C LYS A 13 -0.04 -20.57 -1.03
N HIS A 14 -0.17 -19.44 -0.35
CA HIS A 14 0.06 -18.08 -0.89
C HIS A 14 1.24 -17.37 -0.21
N LYS A 15 2.13 -18.11 0.44
CA LYS A 15 3.33 -17.56 1.11
C LYS A 15 4.24 -16.79 0.17
N ASP A 16 4.27 -17.18 -1.11
CA ASP A 16 5.02 -16.48 -2.15
C ASP A 16 4.55 -15.04 -2.36
N LEU A 17 3.27 -14.75 -2.15
CA LEU A 17 2.74 -13.37 -2.24
C LEU A 17 3.22 -12.48 -1.10
N HIS A 18 3.41 -13.02 0.11
CA HIS A 18 3.99 -12.25 1.21
C HIS A 18 5.40 -11.76 0.86
N HIS A 19 6.24 -12.63 0.31
CA HIS A 19 7.58 -12.27 -0.14
C HIS A 19 7.54 -11.28 -1.30
N LEU A 20 6.69 -11.53 -2.30
CA LEU A 20 6.50 -10.62 -3.43
C LEU A 20 6.12 -9.20 -2.97
N VAL A 21 5.11 -9.06 -2.10
CA VAL A 21 4.68 -7.75 -1.60
C VAL A 21 5.80 -7.11 -0.79
N LYS A 22 6.45 -7.87 0.11
CA LYS A 22 7.54 -7.36 0.94
C LYS A 22 8.71 -6.82 0.10
N ASP A 23 9.10 -7.53 -0.95
CA ASP A 23 10.23 -7.16 -1.81
C ASP A 23 9.91 -5.95 -2.69
N GLN A 24 8.63 -5.65 -2.92
CA GLN A 24 8.17 -4.47 -3.66
C GLN A 24 7.93 -3.25 -2.75
N ILE A 25 7.93 -3.42 -1.42
CA ILE A 25 7.83 -2.29 -0.49
C ILE A 25 9.19 -1.57 -0.47
N VAL A 26 9.24 -0.43 -1.16
CA VAL A 26 10.36 0.50 -1.07
C VAL A 26 10.04 1.50 0.04
N CYS A 27 10.97 1.69 0.97
CA CYS A 27 10.86 2.77 1.96
C CYS A 27 10.81 4.13 1.27
N GLY A 28 10.49 5.18 2.03
CA GLY A 28 10.54 6.55 1.51
C GLY A 28 11.88 6.82 0.80
N PRO A 29 11.89 7.63 -0.27
CA PRO A 29 13.13 7.99 -0.93
C PRO A 29 14.06 8.57 0.14
N ALA A 30 15.09 7.82 0.50
CA ALA A 30 16.21 8.37 1.21
C ALA A 30 16.87 9.32 0.21
N ILE A 31 16.43 10.58 0.22
CA ILE A 31 17.17 11.67 -0.40
C ILE A 31 18.53 11.64 0.29
N ILE A 32 19.45 10.95 -0.39
CA ILE A 32 20.88 11.19 -0.41
C ILE A 32 21.55 11.00 0.97
N PHE A 33 22.19 9.84 1.15
CA PHE A 33 23.14 9.60 2.25
C PHE A 33 24.44 10.44 2.13
N HIS A 34 24.52 11.41 1.23
CA HIS A 34 25.44 12.54 1.39
C HIS A 34 24.74 13.57 2.26
N TRP A 35 25.04 13.54 3.55
CA TRP A 35 24.50 14.50 4.53
C TRP A 35 24.89 15.95 4.25
N TYR A 36 25.67 16.18 3.19
CA TYR A 36 26.27 17.45 2.85
C TYR A 36 26.13 17.75 1.37
N ASP A 37 25.21 18.67 1.06
CA ASP A 37 25.14 19.34 -0.22
C ASP A 37 25.52 20.80 -0.01
N GLU A 38 26.45 21.29 -0.82
CA GLU A 38 26.88 22.69 -0.80
C GLU A 38 26.78 23.30 -2.20
N LYS A 39 26.24 24.52 -2.23
CA LYS A 39 26.10 25.30 -3.46
C LYS A 39 27.47 25.56 -4.09
N ASP A 40 27.53 25.40 -5.40
CA ASP A 40 28.71 25.57 -6.26
C ASP A 40 29.85 24.55 -5.99
N VAL A 41 29.66 23.61 -5.06
CA VAL A 41 30.64 22.58 -4.68
C VAL A 41 30.13 21.20 -5.04
N THR A 42 28.97 20.80 -4.55
CA THR A 42 28.44 19.44 -4.79
C THR A 42 27.97 19.31 -6.23
N LYS A 43 28.42 18.27 -6.94
CA LYS A 43 28.00 17.99 -8.32
C LYS A 43 26.75 17.14 -8.36
N ILE A 44 25.82 17.50 -9.24
CA ILE A 44 24.57 16.76 -9.43
C ILE A 44 24.86 15.51 -10.25
N ARG A 45 24.54 14.33 -9.70
CA ARG A 45 24.63 13.01 -10.37
C ARG A 45 26.04 12.69 -10.90
N GLU A 46 27.08 12.97 -10.12
CA GLU A 46 28.47 12.71 -10.53
C GLU A 46 28.74 11.26 -10.94
N ILE A 47 28.09 10.27 -10.30
CA ILE A 47 28.23 8.85 -10.65
C ILE A 47 27.74 8.56 -12.08
N GLU A 48 26.65 9.21 -12.51
CA GLU A 48 26.02 8.99 -13.81
C GLU A 48 26.66 9.85 -14.91
N CYS A 49 27.03 11.09 -14.56
CA CYS A 49 27.50 12.10 -15.51
C CYS A 49 29.02 12.28 -15.54
N GLY A 50 29.78 11.69 -14.62
CA GLY A 50 31.24 11.79 -14.57
C GLY A 50 31.74 13.25 -14.63
N GLU A 51 32.68 13.51 -15.53
CA GLU A 51 33.31 14.83 -15.67
C GLU A 51 32.37 15.94 -16.18
N VAL A 52 31.27 15.59 -16.85
CA VAL A 52 30.30 16.59 -17.34
C VAL A 52 29.26 16.98 -16.28
N ALA A 53 29.33 16.38 -15.09
CA ALA A 53 28.43 16.67 -13.97
C ALA A 53 28.55 18.14 -13.53
N GLN A 54 27.42 18.84 -13.52
CA GLN A 54 27.36 20.25 -13.20
C GLN A 54 27.29 20.48 -11.68
N PRO A 55 27.92 21.55 -11.16
CA PRO A 55 27.79 21.90 -9.76
C PRO A 55 26.36 22.38 -9.44
N CYS A 56 25.87 22.00 -8.26
CA CYS A 56 24.57 22.41 -7.74
C CYS A 56 24.55 23.93 -7.52
N ARG A 57 23.59 24.64 -8.13
CA ARG A 57 23.50 26.11 -8.02
C ARG A 57 22.57 26.61 -6.92
N SER A 58 21.67 25.76 -6.44
CA SER A 58 20.69 26.11 -5.42
C SER A 58 20.16 24.86 -4.74
N ILE A 59 19.99 24.93 -3.42
CA ILE A 59 19.43 23.86 -2.61
C ILE A 59 18.10 24.36 -2.06
N VAL A 60 17.04 23.59 -2.24
CA VAL A 60 15.70 23.90 -1.73
C VAL A 60 15.26 22.73 -0.86
N GLY A 61 15.09 22.99 0.44
CA GLY A 61 14.58 22.01 1.40
C GLY A 61 13.06 22.03 1.43
N TYR A 62 12.44 20.89 1.14
CA TYR A 62 11.01 20.68 1.38
C TYR A 62 10.84 19.75 2.57
N ASP A 63 10.15 20.21 3.60
CA ASP A 63 9.79 19.39 4.74
C ASP A 63 8.35 18.88 4.56
N ALA A 64 8.22 17.56 4.47
CA ALA A 64 6.93 16.90 4.35
C ALA A 64 6.40 16.57 5.74
N ASN A 65 5.89 17.58 6.44
CA ASN A 65 5.22 17.40 7.72
C ASN A 65 4.07 16.40 7.57
N ALA A 66 4.10 15.35 8.39
CA ALA A 66 3.07 14.33 8.42
C ALA A 66 2.86 13.53 7.11
N LEU A 67 3.91 13.36 6.28
CA LEU A 67 3.84 12.60 5.02
C LEU A 67 3.17 11.23 5.16
N TYR A 68 3.58 10.43 6.16
CA TYR A 68 2.99 9.12 6.40
C TYR A 68 1.52 9.19 6.83
N LEU A 69 1.13 10.19 7.62
CA LEU A 69 -0.27 10.37 8.01
C LEU A 69 -1.12 10.74 6.79
N TRP A 70 -0.62 11.66 5.94
CA TRP A 70 -1.29 11.98 4.68
C TRP A 70 -1.40 10.77 3.76
N ALA A 71 -0.35 9.95 3.65
CA ALA A 71 -0.34 8.73 2.85
C ALA A 71 -1.34 7.69 3.38
N LEU A 72 -1.42 7.50 4.70
CA LEU A 72 -2.40 6.61 5.34
C LEU A 72 -3.85 7.09 5.17
N MET A 73 -4.06 8.40 4.95
CA MET A 73 -5.37 8.95 4.62
C MET A 73 -5.75 8.77 3.14
N GLN A 74 -4.80 8.38 2.29
CA GLN A 74 -5.11 8.04 0.90
C GLN A 74 -5.83 6.70 0.82
N ASP A 75 -6.32 6.41 -0.37
CA ASP A 75 -6.99 5.15 -0.64
C ASP A 75 -5.98 3.99 -0.58
N MET A 76 -6.19 3.08 0.37
CA MET A 76 -5.32 1.92 0.64
C MET A 76 -6.03 0.62 0.25
N PRO A 77 -5.28 -0.41 -0.21
CA PRO A 77 -5.85 -1.74 -0.29
C PRO A 77 -6.17 -2.28 1.13
N THR A 78 -7.45 -2.57 1.40
CA THR A 78 -8.00 -3.36 2.55
C THR A 78 -8.94 -4.59 2.28
N GLY A 79 -8.56 -5.86 2.49
CA GLY A 79 -9.45 -6.98 2.10
C GLY A 79 -8.77 -8.26 1.58
N TRP A 80 -9.44 -8.95 0.64
CA TRP A 80 -8.93 -10.16 -0.02
C TRP A 80 -8.16 -9.85 -1.30
N PHE A 81 -7.24 -10.70 -1.72
CA PHE A 81 -6.50 -10.49 -2.96
C PHE A 81 -6.96 -11.44 -4.07
N THR A 82 -7.04 -10.92 -5.29
CA THR A 82 -7.20 -11.74 -6.49
C THR A 82 -5.83 -12.05 -7.10
N ARG A 83 -5.55 -13.34 -7.33
CA ARG A 83 -4.29 -13.74 -7.96
C ARG A 83 -4.47 -13.94 -9.47
N ARG A 84 -3.54 -13.39 -10.25
CA ARG A 84 -3.47 -13.59 -11.71
C ARG A 84 -2.04 -13.92 -12.12
N ARG A 85 -1.87 -14.96 -12.93
CA ARG A 85 -0.56 -15.42 -13.40
C ARG A 85 -0.54 -15.50 -14.93
N GLU A 86 0.60 -15.19 -15.52
CA GLU A 86 0.82 -15.33 -16.97
C GLU A 86 0.61 -16.78 -17.45
N GLN A 87 1.08 -17.75 -16.67
CA GLN A 87 0.95 -19.19 -16.95
C GLN A 87 -0.50 -19.65 -17.18
N ASN A 88 -1.48 -18.95 -16.60
CA ASN A 88 -2.90 -19.24 -16.73
C ASN A 88 -3.63 -18.18 -17.60
N GLY A 89 -2.90 -17.44 -18.42
CA GLY A 89 -3.44 -16.37 -19.26
C GLY A 89 -4.12 -15.26 -18.46
N PHE A 90 -3.59 -14.93 -17.27
CA PHE A 90 -4.10 -13.91 -16.36
C PHE A 90 -5.56 -14.12 -15.90
N ARG A 91 -6.04 -15.37 -15.95
CA ARG A 91 -7.33 -15.76 -15.36
C ARG A 91 -7.28 -15.56 -13.84
N SER A 92 -8.45 -15.21 -13.28
CA SER A 92 -8.62 -14.99 -11.86
C SER A 92 -8.52 -16.30 -11.09
N GLU A 93 -7.58 -16.38 -10.16
CA GLU A 93 -7.49 -17.42 -9.15
C GLU A 93 -8.08 -16.86 -7.85
N SER A 94 -9.20 -17.43 -7.41
CA SER A 94 -9.74 -17.08 -6.09
C SER A 94 -8.81 -17.63 -5.02
N ALA A 95 -8.16 -16.72 -4.29
CA ALA A 95 -7.21 -17.10 -3.26
C ALA A 95 -7.90 -17.54 -1.98
N GLN A 96 -9.11 -17.05 -1.69
CA GLN A 96 -9.83 -17.31 -0.44
C GLN A 96 -11.35 -17.33 -0.61
N LEU A 97 -11.99 -18.27 0.09
CA LEU A 97 -13.45 -18.43 0.12
C LEU A 97 -14.14 -17.49 1.13
N TYR A 98 -13.44 -17.10 2.21
CA TYR A 98 -14.04 -16.45 3.37
C TYR A 98 -13.15 -15.32 3.89
N GLY A 99 -13.52 -14.07 3.61
CA GLY A 99 -12.83 -12.84 4.01
C GLY A 99 -13.78 -11.77 4.56
N GLN A 100 -14.84 -12.19 5.25
CA GLN A 100 -15.90 -11.28 5.71
C GLN A 100 -15.71 -10.76 7.14
N MET A 101 -14.65 -11.18 7.83
CA MET A 101 -14.49 -10.88 9.27
C MET A 101 -14.45 -9.41 9.60
N ALA A 102 -13.78 -8.61 8.78
CA ALA A 102 -13.71 -7.16 8.99
C ALA A 102 -15.13 -6.55 8.94
N ALA A 103 -15.94 -6.97 7.96
CA ALA A 103 -17.30 -6.49 7.80
C ALA A 103 -18.24 -6.99 8.92
N GLU A 104 -18.10 -8.25 9.34
CA GLU A 104 -18.87 -8.81 10.46
C GLU A 104 -18.49 -8.16 11.80
N TRP A 105 -17.21 -7.89 12.02
CA TRP A 105 -16.73 -7.17 13.20
C TRP A 105 -17.30 -5.74 13.24
N LEU A 106 -17.27 -5.02 12.12
CA LEU A 106 -17.88 -3.68 12.01
C LEU A 106 -19.39 -3.73 12.28
N THR A 107 -20.07 -4.78 11.82
CA THR A 107 -21.51 -4.98 12.09
C THR A 107 -21.76 -5.21 13.58
N TRP A 108 -20.93 -6.02 14.24
CA TRP A 108 -21.02 -6.25 15.67
C TRP A 108 -20.73 -4.98 16.48
N GLU A 109 -19.68 -4.22 16.12
CA GLU A 109 -19.33 -2.97 16.80
C GLU A 109 -20.41 -1.89 16.64
N ALA A 110 -21.05 -1.81 15.46
CA ALA A 110 -22.21 -0.96 15.22
C ALA A 110 -23.35 -1.31 16.18
N SER A 111 -23.65 -2.61 16.33
CA SER A 111 -24.70 -3.07 17.23
C SER A 111 -24.42 -2.76 18.70
N ARG A 112 -23.13 -2.77 19.10
CA ARG A 112 -22.70 -2.50 20.48
C ARG A 112 -22.71 -1.02 20.83
N THR A 113 -22.28 -0.16 19.92
CA THR A 113 -22.05 1.27 20.20
C THR A 113 -23.16 2.18 19.69
N GLY A 114 -24.09 1.66 18.88
CA GLY A 114 -25.15 2.44 18.24
C GLY A 114 -24.67 3.30 17.06
N HIS A 115 -23.39 3.21 16.68
CA HIS A 115 -22.86 3.90 15.51
C HIS A 115 -23.17 3.13 14.21
N ALA A 116 -23.36 3.86 13.12
CA ALA A 116 -23.52 3.27 11.79
C ALA A 116 -22.17 3.25 11.05
N PHE A 117 -21.53 2.08 10.97
CA PHE A 117 -20.33 1.86 10.15
C PHE A 117 -20.72 1.44 8.73
N ARG A 118 -20.06 1.99 7.70
CA ARG A 118 -20.26 1.60 6.29
C ARG A 118 -19.25 0.52 5.89
N HIS A 119 -19.67 -0.56 5.23
CA HIS A 119 -18.79 -1.66 4.81
C HIS A 119 -19.40 -2.48 3.64
N GLN A 120 -18.63 -3.43 3.09
CA GLN A 120 -19.02 -4.21 1.91
C GLN A 120 -20.38 -4.95 2.03
N LEU A 121 -20.72 -5.44 3.22
CA LEU A 121 -21.95 -6.23 3.46
C LEU A 121 -23.21 -5.37 3.67
N ASN A 122 -23.07 -4.04 3.81
CA ASN A 122 -24.22 -3.13 3.91
C ASN A 122 -24.41 -2.23 2.67
N GLY A 123 -23.81 -2.64 1.55
CA GLY A 123 -24.07 -2.10 0.21
C GLY A 123 -23.53 -0.70 -0.05
N ARG A 124 -22.64 -0.17 0.81
CA ARG A 124 -22.17 1.23 0.74
C ARG A 124 -20.67 1.42 1.02
N GLU A 125 -19.86 0.39 0.79
CA GLU A 125 -18.41 0.58 0.79
C GLU A 125 -18.01 1.61 -0.27
N LYS A 126 -17.20 2.59 0.13
CA LYS A 126 -16.71 3.63 -0.79
C LYS A 126 -15.70 2.97 -1.72
N ARG A 127 -16.06 2.85 -3.00
CA ARG A 127 -15.20 2.28 -4.06
C ARG A 127 -14.51 3.40 -4.83
N ILE A 128 -13.30 3.14 -5.30
CA ILE A 128 -12.58 4.04 -6.21
C ILE A 128 -12.48 3.35 -7.57
N GLY A 129 -13.16 3.91 -8.57
CA GLY A 129 -13.20 3.37 -9.93
C GLY A 129 -14.18 2.20 -10.13
N GLN A 130 -14.14 1.60 -11.32
CA GLN A 130 -14.99 0.47 -11.72
C GLN A 130 -14.45 -0.90 -11.31
N LEU A 131 -13.20 -0.95 -10.85
CA LEU A 131 -12.61 -2.18 -10.36
C LEU A 131 -13.11 -2.43 -8.95
N HIS A 132 -13.33 -3.71 -8.61
CA HIS A 132 -13.29 -4.09 -7.21
C HIS A 132 -11.86 -3.72 -6.77
N VAL A 133 -11.74 -2.65 -5.99
CA VAL A 133 -10.56 -2.48 -5.16
C VAL A 133 -10.74 -3.56 -4.11
N ASP A 134 -10.34 -4.77 -4.49
CA ASP A 134 -10.01 -5.82 -3.55
C ASP A 134 -9.01 -5.12 -2.65
N GLY A 135 -9.43 -4.82 -1.44
CA GLY A 135 -8.44 -4.25 -0.59
C GLY A 135 -7.46 -5.32 -0.07
#